data_AF-A0A925CYX2-F1
#
_entry.id   AF-A0A925CYX2-F1
#
_cell.length_a   1.000
_cell.length_b   1.000
_cell.length_c   1.000
_cell.angle_alpha   90.00
_cell.angle_beta   90.00
_cell.angle_gamma   90.00
#
_symmetry.space_group_name_H-M   'P 1'
#
loop_
_entity.id
_entity.type
_entity.pdbx_description
1 polymer ?
#
loop_
_entity_poly.entity_id
_entity_poly.type
_entity_poly.pdbx_seq_one_letter_code
_entity_poly.pdbx_strand_id
1 'polypeptide(L)' 'MKKFLDENFLLSNATAQKLYHDFAASMPIIDYHNHLPPAKI' A
#
# COMPACT_ATOMS: atom_id res chain seq x y z
N MET A 1 -6.05 -8.67 20.97
CA MET A 1 -4.87 -8.77 20.09
C MET A 1 -5.28 -8.30 18.71
N LYS A 2 -4.42 -7.53 18.03
CA LYS A 2 -4.63 -7.24 16.59
C LYS A 2 -4.55 -8.53 15.79
N LYS A 3 -5.37 -8.65 14.75
CA LYS A 3 -5.30 -9.79 13.82
C LYS A 3 -4.03 -9.65 12.99
N PHE A 4 -3.33 -10.77 12.73
CA PHE A 4 -2.21 -10.76 11.80
C PHE A 4 -2.71 -10.32 10.41
N LEU A 5 -1.97 -9.41 9.75
CA LEU A 5 -2.35 -8.77 8.48
C LEU A 5 -3.74 -8.09 8.53
N ASP A 6 -4.01 -7.29 9.58
CA ASP A 6 -5.18 -6.41 9.60
C ASP A 6 -4.99 -5.14 8.73
N GLU A 7 -6.01 -4.29 8.68
CA GLU A 7 -5.99 -3.04 7.90
C GLU A 7 -4.90 -2.06 8.35
N ASN A 8 -4.37 -2.22 9.56
CA ASN A 8 -3.30 -1.40 10.14
C ASN A 8 -1.96 -2.13 10.18
N PHE A 9 -1.79 -3.15 9.34
CA PHE A 9 -0.54 -3.89 9.23
C PHE A 9 0.62 -2.93 8.90
N LEU A 10 1.69 -2.99 9.70
CA LEU A 10 2.85 -2.07 9.66
C LEU A 10 2.56 -0.59 10.00
N LEU A 11 1.33 -0.23 10.39
CA LEU A 11 0.95 1.13 10.79
C LEU A 11 0.97 1.28 12.31
N SER A 12 2.14 1.66 12.85
CA SER A 12 2.44 1.64 14.29
C SER A 12 1.83 2.78 15.12
N ASN A 13 1.24 3.81 14.50
CA ASN A 13 0.61 4.94 15.20
C ASN A 13 -0.56 5.55 14.41
N ALA A 14 -1.35 6.40 15.07
CA ALA A 14 -2.54 7.02 14.47
C ALA A 14 -2.20 7.91 13.26
N THR A 15 -1.06 8.60 13.28
CA THR A 15 -0.59 9.41 12.15
C THR A 15 -0.31 8.53 10.92
N ALA A 16 0.35 7.38 11.09
CA ALA A 16 0.63 6.44 10.00
C ALA A 16 -0.66 5.86 9.41
N GLN A 17 -1.63 5.52 10.25
CA GLN A 17 -2.95 5.04 9.81
C GLN A 17 -3.66 6.09 8.97
N LYS A 18 -3.71 7.35 9.46
CA LYS A 18 -4.32 8.46 8.73
C LYS A 18 -3.65 8.72 7.39
N LEU A 19 -2.32 8.83 7.37
CA LEU A 19 -1.57 9.10 6.14
C LEU A 19 -1.73 7.99 5.10
N TYR A 20 -1.78 6.74 5.53
CA TYR A 20 -1.99 5.62 4.62
C TYR A 20 -3.44 5.57 4.10
N HIS A 21 -4.43 5.51 4.99
CA HIS A 21 -5.83 5.28 4.63
C HIS A 21 -6.47 6.47 3.92
N ASP A 22 -6.18 7.71 4.35
CA ASP A 22 -6.82 8.90 3.79
C ASP A 22 -6.13 9.41 2.52
N PHE A 23 -4.86 9.05 2.30
CA PHE A 23 -4.05 9.61 1.20
C PHE A 23 -3.35 8.55 0.36
N ALA A 24 -2.53 7.67 0.95
CA ALA A 24 -1.66 6.80 0.17
C ALA A 24 -2.40 5.64 -0.53
N ALA A 25 -3.38 5.03 0.14
CA ALA A 25 -4.02 3.80 -0.31
C ALA A 25 -4.78 3.94 -1.64
N SER A 26 -5.37 5.13 -1.90
CA SER A 26 -6.13 5.41 -3.12
C SER A 26 -5.27 5.91 -4.28
N MET A 27 -3.98 6.14 -4.07
CA MET A 27 -3.11 6.65 -5.13
C MET A 27 -2.86 5.58 -6.20
N PRO A 28 -2.79 5.96 -7.49
CA PRO A 28 -2.40 5.04 -8.54
C PRO A 28 -0.95 4.56 -8.34
N ILE A 29 -0.67 3.37 -8.84
CA ILE A 29 0.70 2.85 -8.91
C ILE A 29 1.38 3.44 -10.15
N ILE A 30 2.52 4.09 -9.96
CA ILE A 30 3.41 4.53 -11.04
C ILE A 30 4.60 3.58 -11.05
N ASP A 31 4.50 2.52 -11.83
CA ASP A 31 5.52 1.47 -11.95
C ASP A 31 6.51 1.78 -13.08
N TYR A 32 7.30 2.85 -12.90
CA TYR A 32 8.14 3.42 -13.97
C TYR A 32 9.30 2.51 -14.43
N HIS A 33 9.67 1.53 -13.62
CA HIS A 33 10.73 0.57 -13.91
C HIS A 33 10.32 -0.82 -13.45
N ASN A 34 9.99 -1.68 -14.40
CA ASN A 34 9.70 -3.08 -14.16
C ASN A 34 10.32 -3.97 -15.24
N HIS A 35 10.19 -5.27 -15.03
CA HIS A 35 10.64 -6.31 -15.97
C HIS A 35 9.48 -7.23 -16.38
N LEU A 36 8.26 -6.71 -16.39
CA LEU A 36 7.12 -7.47 -16.85
C LEU A 36 7.30 -7.82 -18.33
N PRO A 37 7.03 -9.07 -18.73
CA PRO A 37 7.18 -9.46 -20.14
C PRO A 37 6.16 -8.70 -20.99
N PRO A 38 6.58 -7.93 -22.01
CA PRO A 38 5.65 -7.12 -22.82
C PRO A 38 4.54 -7.92 -23.50
N ALA A 39 4.78 -9.20 -23.80
CA ALA A 39 3.80 -10.09 -24.42
C ALA A 39 2.67 -10.56 -23.48
N LYS A 40 2.74 -10.24 -22.18
CA LYS A 40 1.70 -10.56 -21.18
C LYS A 40 0.99 -9.32 -20.62
N ILE A 41 1.27 -8.14 -21.18
CA ILE A 41 0.59 -6.88 -20.90
C ILE A 41 -0.43 -6.65 -22.02
#